data_AF-A0A2W4KLW9-F1
#
_entry.id   AF-A0A2W4KLW9-F1
#
_cell.length_a   1.000
_cell.length_b   1.000
_cell.length_c   1.000
_cell.angle_alpha   90.00
_cell.angle_beta   90.00
_cell.angle_gamma   90.00
#
_symmetry.space_group_name_H-M   'P 1'
#
loop_
_entity.id
_entity.type
_entity.pdbx_description
1 polymer ?
#
loop_
_entity_poly.entity_id
_entity_poly.type
_entity_poly.pdbx_seq_one_letter_code
_entity_poly.pdbx_strand_id
1 'polypeptide(L)' 'MIYAGGLKLSEEIGELNEQLLGKFYCQREDKSDRFSDEKLGLEIADVVLSAAMLADSLGFDLEKFLEQKIAILKEKAFKN' A
#
# COMPACT_ATOMS: atom_id res chain seq x y z
N MET A 1 -11.64 16.01 -8.10
CA MET A 1 -10.39 16.73 -7.78
C MET A 1 -9.25 15.73 -7.84
N ILE A 2 -8.21 15.97 -8.65
CA ILE A 2 -7.07 15.05 -8.85
C ILE A 2 -6.37 14.67 -7.52
N TYR A 3 -6.44 15.53 -6.50
CA TYR A 3 -5.89 15.26 -5.17
C TYR A 3 -6.62 14.18 -4.34
N ALA A 4 -7.84 13.77 -4.75
CA ALA A 4 -8.64 12.83 -3.97
C ALA A 4 -8.03 11.42 -3.90
N GLY A 5 -7.44 10.92 -4.98
CA GLY A 5 -6.81 9.59 -4.99
C GLY A 5 -5.55 9.53 -4.14
N GLY A 6 -4.77 10.62 -4.09
CA GLY A 6 -3.61 10.72 -3.20
C GLY A 6 -4.00 10.77 -1.72
N LEU A 7 -5.09 11.45 -1.37
CA LEU A 7 -5.64 11.45 -0.01
C LEU A 7 -6.15 10.06 0.39
N LYS A 8 -6.86 9.36 -0.51
CA LYS A 8 -7.34 8.00 -0.26
C LYS A 8 -6.18 7.03 -0.04
N LEU A 9 -5.17 7.08 -0.90
CA LEU A 9 -3.94 6.30 -0.69
C LEU A 9 -3.27 6.58 0.66
N SER A 10 -3.26 7.85 1.10
CA SER A 10 -2.73 8.21 2.41
C SER A 10 -3.58 7.67 3.57
N GLU A 11 -4.89 7.56 3.40
CA GLU A 11 -5.82 6.95 4.37
C GLU A 11 -5.51 5.46 4.53
N GLU A 12 -5.44 4.70 3.42
CA GLU A 12 -5.17 3.26 3.47
C GLU A 12 -3.80 2.93 4.07
N ILE A 13 -2.79 3.76 3.83
CA ILE A 13 -1.49 3.62 4.48
C ILE A 13 -1.64 3.78 6.01
N GLY A 14 -2.52 4.67 6.47
CA GLY A 14 -2.83 4.84 7.89
C GLY A 14 -3.48 3.60 8.50
N GLU A 15 -4.45 3.01 7.81
CA GLU A 15 -5.17 1.81 8.26
C GLU A 15 -4.25 0.57 8.28
N LEU A 16 -3.42 0.42 7.24
CA LEU A 16 -2.34 -0.58 7.21
C LEU A 16 -1.37 -0.41 8.40
N ASN A 17 -0.96 0.81 8.71
CA ASN A 17 -0.09 1.07 9.85
C ASN A 17 -0.75 0.72 11.19
N GLU A 18 -2.06 0.95 11.35
CA GLU A 18 -2.80 0.51 12.55
C GLU A 18 -2.75 -1.02 12.70
N GLN A 19 -2.93 -1.78 11.62
CA GLN A 19 -2.84 -3.24 11.64
C GLN A 19 -1.39 -3.74 11.88
N LEU A 20 -0.38 -3.10 11.29
CA LEU A 20 1.03 -3.44 11.52
C LEU A 20 1.45 -3.20 12.97
N LEU A 21 1.09 -2.06 13.54
CA LEU A 21 1.34 -1.77 14.96
C LEU A 21 0.65 -2.83 15.84
N GLY A 22 -0.59 -3.17 15.50
CA GLY A 22 -1.36 -4.27 16.10
C GLY A 22 -0.61 -5.60 16.12
N LYS A 23 -0.03 -5.99 14.98
CA LYS A 23 0.71 -7.25 14.81
C LYS A 23 1.97 -7.34 15.67
N PHE A 24 2.65 -6.22 15.89
CA PHE A 24 3.89 -6.15 16.67
C PHE A 24 3.71 -5.72 18.12
N TYR A 25 2.46 -5.69 18.63
CA TYR A 25 2.15 -5.26 20.00
C TYR A 25 2.67 -3.85 20.33
N CYS A 26 2.75 -2.99 19.31
CA CYS A 26 3.24 -1.61 19.40
C CYS A 26 2.09 -0.59 19.33
N GLN A 27 0.84 -1.04 19.30
CA GLN A 27 -0.36 -0.21 19.38
C GLN A 27 -0.58 0.32 20.80
N ARG A 28 -1.37 1.40 20.92
CA ARG A 28 -1.82 1.90 22.22
C ARG A 28 -2.70 0.85 22.91
N GLU A 29 -2.61 0.76 24.25
CA GLU A 29 -3.33 -0.24 25.06
C GLU A 29 -4.85 -0.20 24.85
N ASP A 30 -5.43 0.98 24.59
CA ASP A 30 -6.85 1.19 24.30
C ASP A 30 -7.30 0.66 22.92
N LYS A 31 -6.36 0.16 22.10
CA LYS A 31 -6.59 -0.37 20.75
C LYS A 31 -6.20 -1.85 20.57
N SER A 32 -5.96 -2.58 21.66
CA SER A 32 -5.42 -3.95 21.65
C SER A 32 -6.25 -4.97 20.84
N ASP A 33 -7.57 -4.79 20.75
CA ASP A 33 -8.51 -5.72 20.10
C ASP A 33 -8.70 -5.53 18.57
N ARG A 34 -7.95 -4.63 17.94
CA ARG A 34 -8.22 -4.23 16.54
C ARG A 34 -7.47 -5.02 15.47
N PHE A 35 -6.50 -5.83 15.87
CA PHE A 35 -5.66 -6.60 14.96
C PHE A 35 -6.28 -7.94 14.56
N SER A 36 -6.17 -8.29 13.28
CA SER A 36 -6.28 -9.67 12.80
C SER A 36 -5.49 -9.82 11.51
N ASP A 37 -4.97 -11.03 11.23
CA ASP A 37 -4.27 -11.29 9.96
C ASP A 37 -5.17 -11.08 8.73
N GLU A 38 -6.48 -11.32 8.86
CA GLU A 38 -7.47 -11.05 7.82
C GLU A 38 -7.54 -9.55 7.50
N LYS A 39 -7.76 -8.70 8.52
CA LYS A 39 -7.77 -7.24 8.34
C LYS A 39 -6.46 -6.74 7.77
N LEU A 40 -5.31 -7.17 8.31
CA LEU A 40 -4.02 -6.79 7.76
C LEU A 40 -3.88 -7.13 6.27
N GLY A 41 -4.36 -8.30 5.84
CA GLY A 41 -4.39 -8.69 4.44
C GLY A 41 -5.27 -7.78 3.57
N LEU A 42 -6.43 -7.37 4.08
CA LEU A 42 -7.34 -6.43 3.41
C LEU A 42 -6.71 -5.04 3.29
N GLU A 43 -6.11 -4.50 4.35
CA GLU A 43 -5.45 -3.18 4.29
C GLU A 43 -4.30 -3.14 3.27
N ILE A 44 -3.55 -4.25 3.12
CA ILE A 44 -2.53 -4.36 2.06
C ILE A 44 -3.19 -4.29 0.68
N ALA A 45 -4.31 -4.97 0.48
CA ALA A 45 -5.04 -4.96 -0.78
C ALA A 45 -5.60 -3.56 -1.09
N ASP A 46 -6.12 -2.86 -0.08
CA ASP A 46 -6.68 -1.51 -0.22
C ASP A 46 -5.62 -0.47 -0.62
N VAL A 47 -4.39 -0.56 -0.05
CA VAL A 47 -3.25 0.26 -0.48
C VAL A 47 -2.91 0.02 -1.96
N VAL A 48 -2.84 -1.25 -2.39
CA VAL A 48 -2.53 -1.61 -3.78
C VAL A 48 -3.61 -1.09 -4.72
N LEU A 49 -4.89 -1.28 -4.38
CA LEU A 49 -6.01 -0.85 -5.18
C LEU A 49 -6.08 0.68 -5.28
N SER A 50 -5.87 1.39 -4.17
CA SER A 50 -5.84 2.85 -4.13
C SER A 50 -4.72 3.43 -4.99
N ALA A 51 -3.53 2.81 -4.98
CA ALA A 51 -2.45 3.21 -5.87
C ALA A 51 -2.78 2.94 -7.34
N ALA A 52 -3.43 1.82 -7.66
CA ALA A 52 -3.86 1.49 -9.01
C ALA A 52 -4.92 2.45 -9.55
N MET A 53 -5.95 2.74 -8.73
CA MET A 53 -6.99 3.72 -9.06
C MET A 53 -6.42 5.13 -9.25
N LEU A 54 -5.42 5.52 -8.44
CA LEU A 54 -4.73 6.79 -8.62
C LEU A 54 -4.00 6.84 -9.98
N ALA A 55 -3.28 5.79 -10.35
CA ALA A 55 -2.60 5.72 -11.66
C ALA A 55 -3.59 5.80 -12.83
N ASP A 56 -4.70 5.05 -12.76
CA ASP A 56 -5.77 5.09 -13.76
C ASP A 56 -6.38 6.50 -13.88
N SER A 57 -6.67 7.14 -12.75
CA SER A 57 -7.24 8.51 -12.73
C SER A 57 -6.32 9.58 -13.34
N LEU A 58 -5.01 9.31 -13.38
CA LEU A 58 -4.00 10.17 -13.98
C LEU A 58 -3.70 9.80 -15.44
N GLY A 59 -4.34 8.75 -15.98
CA GLY A 59 -4.14 8.26 -17.34
C GLY A 59 -2.80 7.54 -17.53
N PHE A 60 -2.22 6.97 -16.46
CA PHE A 60 -1.00 6.20 -16.56
C PHE A 60 -1.28 4.73 -16.85
N ASP A 61 -0.52 4.17 -17.80
CA ASP A 61 -0.42 2.72 -18.01
C ASP A 61 0.45 2.10 -16.91
N LEU A 62 -0.21 1.72 -15.81
CA LEU A 62 0.47 1.20 -14.63
C LEU A 62 1.23 -0.10 -14.92
N GLU A 63 0.69 -0.98 -15.76
CA GLU A 63 1.33 -2.26 -16.11
C GLU A 63 2.69 -2.00 -16.77
N LYS A 64 2.73 -1.14 -17.79
CA LYS A 64 3.98 -0.73 -18.44
C LYS A 64 5.00 -0.16 -17.46
N PHE A 65 4.58 0.68 -16.51
CA PHE A 65 5.50 1.26 -15.53
C PHE A 65 5.99 0.22 -14.51
N LEU A 66 5.15 -0.74 -14.12
CA LEU A 66 5.55 -1.85 -13.26
C LEU A 66 6.58 -2.75 -13.95
N GLU A 67 6.37 -3.10 -15.22
CA GLU A 67 7.32 -3.88 -16.02
C GLU A 67 8.69 -3.19 -16.10
N GLN A 68 8.72 -1.89 -16.42
CA GLN A 68 9.94 -1.09 -16.43
C GLN A 68 10.65 -1.10 -15.07
N LYS A 69 9.88 -0.96 -13.98
CA LYS A 69 10.47 -0.96 -12.63
C LYS A 69 11.04 -2.32 -12.26
N ILE A 70 10.36 -3.42 -12.63
CA ILE A 70 10.84 -4.79 -12.42
C ILE A 70 12.13 -5.03 -13.20
N ALA A 71 12.22 -4.61 -14.46
CA ALA A 71 13.43 -4.73 -15.26
C ALA A 71 14.63 -4.02 -14.59
N ILE A 72 14.44 -2.78 -14.14
CA ILE A 72 15.46 -2.02 -13.40
C ILE A 72 15.90 -2.76 -12.12
N LEU A 73 14.95 -3.32 -11.36
CA LEU A 73 15.27 -4.04 -10.13
C LEU A 73 16.03 -5.34 -10.41
N LYS A 74 15.67 -6.08 -11.47
CA LYS A 74 16.42 -7.26 -11.90
C LYS A 74 17.85 -6.90 -12.26
N GLU A 75 18.06 -5.87 -13.08
CA GLU A 75 19.41 -5.40 -13.43
C GLU A 75 20.26 -5.00 -12.22
N LYS A 76 19.64 -4.41 -11.19
CA LYS A 76 20.32 -4.09 -9.93
C LYS A 76 20.62 -5.32 -9.09
N ALA A 77 19.71 -6.28 -9.02
CA ALA A 77 19.88 -7.51 -8.26
C ALA A 77 20.98 -8.41 -8.84
N PHE A 78 21.15 -8.43 -10.16
CA PHE A 78 22.22 -9.18 -10.85
C PHE A 78 23.60 -8.48 -10.85
N LYS A 79 23.71 -7.29 -10.25
CA LYS A 79 24.98 -6.54 -10.11
C LYS A 79 25.66 -6.70 -8.74
N ASN A 80 25.06 -7.49 -7.83
CA ASN A 80 25.65 -7.89 -6.55
C ASN A 80 25.85 -9.42 -6.54
#